data_AF-A0A9D4Q4X3-F1
#
_entry.id   AF-A0A9D4Q4X3-F1
#
_cell.length_a   1.000
_cell.length_b   1.000
_cell.length_c   1.000
_cell.angle_alpha   90.00
_cell.angle_beta   90.00
_cell.angle_gamma   90.00
#
_symmetry.space_group_name_H-M   'P 1'
#
loop_
_entity.id
_entity.type
_entity.pdbx_description
1 polymer ?
#
loop_
_entity_poly.entity_id
_entity_poly.type
_entity_poly.pdbx_seq_one_letter_code
_entity_poly.pdbx_strand_id
1 'polypeptide(L)'
;MNRTLQRIVHNFRGTDGELIQTLKDRYIGTDAVPPCALEYTGSENAKLDAEITKEEVFAAAQAANRNSAPGSDGITNAMIRNLSNEVLEQIAQFLNDHCWSQASLSGDAPYQAPQSVPVGGSRLTG
;
A
#
# COMPACT_ATOMS: atom_id res chain seq x y z
N MET A 1 11.49 27.20 -6.43
CA MET A 1 12.76 26.59 -5.97
C MET A 1 13.01 27.00 -4.52
N ASN A 2 13.24 26.08 -3.59
CA ASN A 2 13.36 26.36 -2.15
C ASN A 2 14.72 27.02 -1.82
N ARG A 3 14.74 28.21 -1.17
CA ARG A 3 15.96 29.00 -0.87
C ARG A 3 16.99 28.24 -0.02
N THR A 4 16.53 27.33 0.82
CA THR A 4 17.39 26.52 1.68
C THR A 4 18.22 25.52 0.87
N LEU A 5 17.62 24.90 -0.15
CA LEU A 5 18.31 23.96 -1.03
C LEU A 5 19.39 24.67 -1.86
N GLN A 6 19.10 25.87 -2.38
CA GLN A 6 20.09 26.66 -3.11
C GLN A 6 21.31 27.03 -2.25
N ARG A 7 21.09 27.35 -0.98
CA ARG A 7 22.18 27.64 -0.03
C ARG A 7 23.02 26.40 0.27
N ILE A 8 22.41 25.22 0.35
CA ILE A 8 23.13 23.97 0.61
C ILE A 8 23.98 23.58 -0.60
N VAL A 9 23.43 23.66 -1.82
CA VAL A 9 24.16 23.40 -3.07
C VAL A 9 25.34 24.35 -3.21
N HIS A 10 25.14 25.65 -2.97
CA HIS A 10 26.20 26.65 -3.17
C HIS A 10 27.30 26.62 -2.09
N ASN A 11 27.00 26.15 -0.87
CA ASN A 11 27.99 26.02 0.20
C ASN A 11 28.72 24.67 0.20
N PHE A 12 28.30 23.73 -0.65
CA PHE A 12 28.95 22.44 -0.76
C PHE A 12 30.21 22.56 -1.62
N ARG A 13 31.37 22.19 -1.06
CA ARG A 13 32.63 22.19 -1.79
C ARG A 13 32.81 20.82 -2.45
N GLY A 14 32.34 20.71 -3.68
CA GLY A 14 32.42 19.49 -4.48
C GLY A 14 31.55 19.59 -5.73
N THR A 15 31.41 18.47 -6.42
CA THR A 15 30.48 18.30 -7.55
C THR A 15 29.08 17.93 -7.06
N ASP A 16 28.07 18.19 -7.89
CA ASP A 16 26.68 17.84 -7.57
C ASP A 16 26.51 16.34 -7.25
N GLY A 17 27.27 15.47 -7.94
CA GLY A 17 27.27 14.02 -7.68
C GLY A 17 27.76 13.66 -6.27
N GLU A 18 28.79 14.33 -5.78
CA GLU A 18 29.33 14.12 -4.43
C GLU A 18 28.38 14.64 -3.35
N LEU A 19 27.67 15.75 -3.63
CA LEU A 19 26.62 16.26 -2.74
C LEU A 19 25.49 15.24 -2.58
N ILE A 20 25.00 14.69 -3.70
CA ILE A 20 23.95 13.67 -3.69
C ILE A 20 24.40 12.42 -2.95
N GLN A 21 25.62 11.95 -3.19
CA GLN A 21 26.15 10.77 -2.49
C GLN A 21 26.29 11.03 -0.98
N THR A 22 26.80 12.20 -0.59
CA THR A 22 26.93 12.59 0.84
C THR A 22 25.58 12.67 1.53
N LEU A 23 24.55 13.20 0.84
CA LEU A 23 23.20 13.27 1.38
C LEU A 23 22.57 11.87 1.51
N LYS A 24 22.79 11.01 0.51
CA LYS A 24 22.35 9.61 0.53
C LYS A 24 22.97 8.87 1.72
N ASP A 25 24.28 8.93 1.87
CA ASP A 25 24.99 8.24 2.95
C ASP A 25 24.59 8.78 4.34
N ARG A 26 24.34 10.10 4.46
CA ARG A 26 24.00 10.74 5.74
C ARG A 26 22.57 10.46 6.21
N TYR A 27 21.61 10.45 5.29
CA TYR A 27 20.18 10.45 5.66
C TYR A 27 19.44 9.18 5.25
N ILE A 28 19.93 8.45 4.25
CA ILE A 28 19.29 7.25 3.72
C ILE A 28 20.07 5.99 4.16
N GLY A 29 21.40 6.09 4.27
CA GLY A 29 22.26 4.95 4.55
C GLY A 29 22.45 4.07 3.30
N THR A 30 23.22 2.99 3.44
CA THR A 30 23.45 2.02 2.36
C THR A 30 22.15 1.27 2.06
N ASP A 31 21.78 1.11 0.78
CA ASP A 31 20.49 0.54 0.32
C ASP A 31 20.23 -0.93 0.73
N ALA A 32 21.12 -1.53 1.53
CA ALA A 32 20.90 -2.86 2.09
C ALA A 32 19.98 -2.72 3.31
N VAL A 33 18.67 -2.72 3.06
CA VAL A 33 17.69 -3.06 4.09
C VAL A 33 18.10 -4.45 4.61
N PRO A 34 18.53 -4.58 5.88
CA PRO A 34 18.84 -5.90 6.41
C PRO A 34 17.57 -6.74 6.30
N PRO A 35 17.66 -8.00 5.82
CA PRO A 35 16.49 -8.87 5.79
C PRO A 35 15.88 -8.89 7.19
N CYS A 36 14.57 -8.62 7.25
CA CYS A 36 13.85 -8.62 8.51
C CYS A 36 13.90 -10.04 9.08
N ALA A 37 14.82 -10.26 10.03
CA ALA A 37 15.06 -11.56 10.65
C ALA A 37 14.15 -11.81 11.88
N LEU A 38 13.13 -10.97 12.06
CA LEU A 38 12.19 -11.15 13.16
C LEU A 38 11.20 -12.25 12.80
N GLU A 39 11.41 -13.43 13.37
CA GLU A 39 10.43 -14.51 13.34
C GLU A 39 9.23 -14.13 14.20
N TYR A 40 8.04 -14.48 13.74
CA TYR A 40 6.81 -14.24 14.48
C TYR A 40 6.81 -15.09 15.76
N THR A 41 6.85 -14.44 16.92
CA THR A 41 6.83 -15.10 18.24
C THR A 41 5.45 -15.11 18.91
N GLY A 42 4.41 -14.71 18.18
CA GLY A 42 3.04 -14.68 18.69
C GLY A 42 2.38 -16.07 18.67
N SER A 43 1.21 -16.19 19.29
CA SER A 43 0.39 -17.39 19.19
C SER A 43 -0.18 -17.54 17.78
N GLU A 44 -0.31 -18.79 17.31
CA GLU A 44 -0.99 -19.10 16.05
C GLU A 44 -2.40 -18.51 16.01
N ASN A 45 -2.81 -17.98 14.86
CA ASN A 45 -4.12 -17.39 14.69
C ASN A 45 -4.88 -18.11 13.57
N ALA A 46 -5.36 -19.31 13.90
CA ALA A 46 -6.08 -20.19 12.99
C ALA A 46 -7.26 -19.53 12.23
N LYS A 47 -7.81 -18.41 12.73
CA LYS A 47 -8.85 -17.66 12.01
C LYS A 47 -8.28 -16.82 10.88
N LEU A 48 -7.12 -16.18 11.10
CA LEU A 48 -6.46 -15.38 10.06
C LEU A 48 -5.66 -16.26 9.11
N ASP A 49 -5.22 -17.43 9.56
CA ASP A 49 -4.46 -18.39 8.75
C ASP A 49 -5.37 -19.27 7.85
N ALA A 50 -6.69 -19.19 8.03
CA ALA A 50 -7.67 -19.91 7.23
C ALA A 50 -7.83 -19.30 5.82
N GLU A 51 -8.32 -20.12 4.89
CA GLU A 51 -8.68 -19.64 3.54
C GLU A 51 -9.82 -18.62 3.60
N ILE A 52 -9.76 -17.66 2.67
CA ILE A 52 -10.79 -16.63 2.51
C ILE A 52 -12.07 -17.29 2.01
N THR A 53 -13.17 -17.10 2.74
CA THR A 53 -14.47 -17.65 2.40
C THR A 53 -15.25 -16.76 1.43
N LYS A 54 -16.20 -17.34 0.68
CA LYS A 54 -17.06 -16.55 -0.21
C LYS A 54 -17.95 -15.57 0.56
N GLU A 55 -18.34 -15.93 1.77
CA GLU A 55 -19.18 -15.10 2.64
C GLU A 55 -18.43 -13.83 3.05
N GLU A 56 -17.12 -13.94 3.30
CA GLU A 56 -16.26 -12.78 3.58
C GLU A 56 -16.10 -11.87 2.36
N VAL A 57 -15.89 -12.45 1.17
CA VAL A 57 -15.81 -11.67 -0.07
C VAL A 57 -17.14 -10.96 -0.36
N PHE A 58 -18.27 -11.65 -0.16
CA PHE A 58 -19.60 -11.06 -0.31
C PHE A 58 -19.82 -9.92 0.70
N ALA A 59 -19.50 -10.14 1.97
CA ALA A 59 -19.62 -9.13 3.01
C ALA A 59 -18.74 -7.90 2.71
N ALA A 60 -17.51 -8.12 2.25
CA ALA A 60 -16.58 -7.06 1.85
C ALA A 60 -17.10 -6.26 0.65
N ALA A 61 -17.60 -6.93 -0.39
CA ALA A 61 -18.23 -6.28 -1.53
C ALA A 61 -19.40 -5.41 -1.08
N GLN A 62 -20.23 -5.90 -0.17
CA GLN A 62 -21.39 -5.18 0.36
C GLN A 62 -21.05 -4.07 1.35
N ALA A 63 -19.90 -4.14 2.00
CA ALA A 63 -19.37 -3.06 2.85
C ALA A 63 -18.69 -1.95 2.03
N ALA A 64 -18.32 -2.23 0.78
CA ALA A 64 -17.60 -1.27 -0.07
C ALA A 64 -18.41 0.02 -0.29
N ASN A 65 -17.78 1.17 -0.06
CA ASN A 65 -18.41 2.48 -0.26
C ASN A 65 -18.61 2.74 -1.75
N ARG A 66 -19.88 2.84 -2.16
CA ARG A 66 -20.29 3.04 -3.57
C ARG A 66 -19.72 4.32 -4.20
N ASN A 67 -19.47 5.35 -3.39
CA ASN A 67 -19.12 6.68 -3.86
C ASN A 67 -17.60 6.92 -3.92
N SER A 68 -16.78 5.89 -3.69
CA SER A 68 -15.34 6.03 -3.86
C SER A 68 -14.99 6.22 -5.34
N ALA A 69 -13.93 6.97 -5.60
CA ALA A 69 -13.38 7.06 -6.94
C ALA A 69 -12.93 5.65 -7.42
N PRO A 70 -13.15 5.30 -8.69
CA PRO A 70 -12.60 4.08 -9.27
C PRO A 70 -11.07 4.10 -9.25
N GLY A 71 -10.47 2.92 -9.23
CA GLY A 71 -9.01 2.76 -9.38
C GLY A 71 -8.53 3.10 -10.79
N SER A 72 -7.22 2.90 -11.04
CA SER A 72 -6.63 3.07 -12.37
C SER A 72 -7.16 2.05 -13.40
N ASP A 73 -7.78 0.97 -12.92
CA ASP A 73 -8.48 -0.05 -13.69
C ASP A 73 -9.88 0.39 -14.17
N GLY A 74 -10.39 1.51 -13.63
CA GLY A 74 -11.73 2.01 -13.93
C GLY A 74 -12.87 1.20 -13.29
N ILE A 75 -12.57 0.22 -12.44
CA ILE A 75 -13.58 -0.61 -11.78
C ILE A 75 -14.13 0.16 -10.57
N THR A 76 -15.46 0.30 -10.51
CA THR A 76 -16.14 1.00 -9.42
C THR A 76 -16.62 0.01 -8.35
N ASN A 77 -16.70 0.46 -7.10
CA ASN A 77 -17.32 -0.32 -6.03
C ASN A 77 -18.79 -0.64 -6.32
N ALA A 78 -19.48 0.20 -7.11
CA ALA A 78 -20.82 -0.10 -7.59
C ALA A 78 -20.87 -1.35 -8.47
N MET A 79 -19.86 -1.59 -9.32
CA MET A 79 -19.79 -2.77 -10.17
C MET A 79 -19.55 -4.04 -9.34
N ILE A 80 -18.61 -3.98 -8.39
CA ILE A 80 -18.26 -5.11 -7.51
C ILE A 80 -19.47 -5.58 -6.71
N ARG A 81 -20.28 -4.63 -6.21
CA ARG A 81 -21.52 -4.92 -5.46
C ARG A 81 -22.61 -5.60 -6.26
N ASN A 82 -22.61 -5.46 -7.58
CA ASN A 82 -23.62 -6.02 -8.48
C ASN A 82 -23.14 -7.31 -9.16
N LEU A 83 -21.98 -7.85 -8.76
CA LEU A 83 -21.51 -9.15 -9.25
C LEU A 83 -22.41 -10.28 -8.77
N SER A 84 -22.52 -11.32 -9.60
CA SER A 84 -23.25 -12.52 -9.22
C SER A 84 -22.45 -13.35 -8.19
N ASN A 85 -23.15 -14.21 -7.46
CA ASN A 85 -22.51 -15.05 -6.45
C ASN A 85 -21.44 -15.97 -7.05
N GLU A 86 -21.64 -16.45 -8.27
CA GLU A 86 -20.68 -17.31 -8.97
C GLU A 86 -19.37 -16.56 -9.27
N VAL A 87 -19.45 -15.27 -9.56
CA VAL A 87 -18.26 -14.44 -9.79
C VAL A 87 -17.56 -14.13 -8.47
N LEU A 88 -18.31 -13.88 -7.39
CA LEU A 88 -17.72 -13.67 -6.06
C LEU A 88 -17.00 -14.93 -5.54
N GLU A 89 -17.53 -16.11 -5.86
CA GLU A 89 -16.89 -17.39 -5.56
C GLU A 89 -15.58 -17.58 -6.35
N GLN A 90 -15.58 -17.21 -7.64
CA GLN A 90 -14.36 -17.19 -8.46
C GLN A 90 -13.31 -16.21 -7.93
N ILE A 91 -13.74 -15.05 -7.43
CA ILE A 91 -12.83 -14.07 -6.80
C ILE A 91 -12.23 -14.64 -5.52
N ALA A 92 -13.03 -15.27 -4.65
CA ALA A 92 -12.54 -15.93 -3.45
C ALA A 92 -11.50 -17.00 -3.78
N GLN A 93 -11.79 -17.86 -4.77
CA GLN A 93 -10.87 -18.87 -5.25
C GLN A 93 -9.57 -18.27 -5.78
N PHE A 94 -9.66 -17.23 -6.61
CA PHE A 94 -8.49 -16.55 -7.16
C PHE A 94 -7.61 -15.94 -6.05
N LEU A 95 -8.20 -15.30 -5.05
CA LEU A 95 -7.47 -14.73 -3.92
C LEU A 95 -6.73 -15.81 -3.13
N ASN A 96 -7.38 -16.95 -2.88
CA ASN A 96 -6.75 -18.07 -2.18
C ASN A 96 -5.61 -18.68 -3.01
N ASP A 97 -5.81 -18.91 -4.31
CA ASP A 97 -4.87 -19.61 -5.19
C ASP A 97 -3.65 -18.77 -5.61
N HIS A 98 -3.82 -17.45 -5.72
CA HIS A 98 -2.80 -16.58 -6.30
C HIS A 98 -2.22 -15.54 -5.35
N CYS A 99 -2.95 -15.17 -4.29
CA CYS A 99 -2.49 -14.15 -3.34
C CYS A 99 -2.16 -14.76 -1.99
N TRP A 100 -3.03 -15.64 -1.49
CA TRP A 100 -2.90 -16.24 -0.16
C TRP A 100 -1.88 -17.38 -0.14
N SER A 101 -2.10 -18.43 -0.94
CA SER A 101 -1.25 -19.63 -0.95
C SER A 101 0.11 -19.40 -1.60
N GLN A 102 0.21 -18.45 -2.53
CA GLN A 102 1.46 -18.14 -3.22
C GLN A 102 2.40 -17.26 -2.41
N ALA A 103 2.03 -16.84 -1.18
CA ALA A 103 2.74 -15.95 -0.25
C ALA A 103 4.23 -15.73 -0.55
N SER A 104 4.52 -15.06 -1.65
CA SER A 104 5.83 -14.53 -1.96
C SER A 104 5.77 -13.18 -1.32
N LEU A 105 6.07 -13.15 -0.03
CA LEU A 105 6.63 -11.98 0.61
C LEU A 105 8.01 -11.73 -0.04
N SER A 106 8.01 -11.45 -1.35
CA SER A 106 9.06 -10.62 -1.92
C SER A 106 8.96 -9.35 -1.12
N GLY A 107 9.90 -9.13 -0.20
CA GLY A 107 9.96 -8.02 0.75
C GLY A 107 10.14 -6.66 0.08
N ASP A 108 9.43 -6.43 -1.01
CA ASP A 108 9.63 -5.40 -2.01
C ASP A 108 8.29 -5.04 -2.67
N ALA A 109 7.15 -5.25 -1.99
CA ALA A 109 5.95 -4.51 -2.36
C ALA A 109 6.28 -3.04 -2.10
N PRO A 110 6.45 -2.19 -3.15
CA PRO A 110 6.76 -0.79 -2.92
C PRO A 110 5.58 -0.23 -2.14
N TYR A 111 5.87 0.30 -0.95
CA TYR A 111 4.94 1.10 -0.18
C TYR A 111 4.29 2.12 -1.12
N GLN A 112 3.05 1.87 -1.54
CA GLN A 112 2.26 2.84 -2.28
C GLN A 112 1.86 3.91 -1.27
N ALA A 113 2.58 5.03 -1.30
CA ALA A 113 2.26 6.15 -0.42
C ALA A 113 0.77 6.49 -0.55
N PRO A 114 0.02 6.65 0.56
CA PRO A 114 -1.38 7.03 0.49
C PRO A 114 -1.50 8.31 -0.33
N GLN A 115 -2.27 8.27 -1.42
CA GLN A 115 -2.52 9.48 -2.18
C GLN A 115 -3.26 10.47 -1.27
N SER A 116 -2.70 11.67 -1.13
CA SER A 116 -3.28 12.73 -0.32
C SER A 116 -4.62 13.15 -0.91
N VAL A 117 -5.72 12.68 -0.32
CA VAL A 117 -7.06 13.19 -0.62
C VAL A 117 -7.25 14.47 0.19
N PRO A 118 -7.54 15.64 -0.43
CA PRO A 118 -7.84 16.84 0.32
C PRO A 118 -9.12 16.61 1.11
N VAL A 119 -9.01 16.57 2.43
CA VAL A 119 -10.17 16.56 3.32
C VAL A 119 -10.81 17.95 3.23
N GLY A 120 -11.89 18.05 2.45
CA GLY A 120 -12.69 19.27 2.37
C GLY A 120 -13.20 19.63 3.76
N GLY A 121 -12.76 20.78 4.28
CA GLY A 121 -13.06 21.23 5.63
C GLY A 121 -14.57 21.24 5.88
N SER A 122 -15.04 20.33 6.73
CA SER A 122 -16.39 20.39 7.26
C SER A 122 -16.51 21.68 8.07
N ARG A 123 -17.22 22.67 7.52
CA ARG A 123 -17.66 23.85 8.28
C ARG A 123 -18.56 23.35 9.41
N LEU A 124 -18.05 23.40 10.64
CA LEU A 124 -18.88 23.40 11.83
C LEU A 124 -19.67 24.72 11.81
N THR A 125 -20.91 24.69 11.34
CA THR A 125 -21.88 25.74 11.64
C THR A 125 -22.40 25.49 13.04
N GLY A 126 -21.89 26.26 14.00
CA GLY A 126 -22.56 26.51 15.27
C GLY A 126 -23.60 27.62 15.13
#